data_AF-A0A2D7KS48-F1
#
_entry.id   AF-A0A2D7KS48-F1
#
_cell.length_a   1.000
_cell.length_b   1.000
_cell.length_c   1.000
_cell.angle_alpha   90.00
_cell.angle_beta   90.00
_cell.angle_gamma   90.00
#
_symmetry.space_group_name_H-M   'P 1'
#
loop_
_entity.id
_entity.type
_entity.pdbx_description
1 polymer ?
#
loop_
_entity_poly.entity_id
_entity_poly.type
_entity_poly.pdbx_seq_one_letter_code
_entity_poly.pdbx_strand_id
1 'polypeptide(L)'
;MAEANFQRNVRHWRMHKRVSSNLETEFSAVPSDYLEAIRWHVTTAPPSVIEYASPVEIMNAKTASGDTAGRPTLFSVVNSEFQVYPTPNQTYTSELLYYSKIPILSDSNTSNWLLEDHPDLYLYASLQASAPYLMQDERITLWNELYLSATQNLIASSETARSSGSLRMRVTTY
;
A
#
# COMPACT_ATOMS: atom_id res chain seq x y z
N MET A 1 -11.80 -14.52 -5.06
CA MET A 1 -11.87 -14.01 -6.44
C MET A 1 -10.46 -13.63 -6.90
N ALA A 2 -10.26 -13.36 -8.20
CA ALA A 2 -8.95 -13.11 -8.81
C ALA A 2 -8.22 -11.89 -8.20
N GLU A 3 -8.97 -10.94 -7.67
CA GLU A 3 -8.49 -9.71 -7.02
C GLU A 3 -7.58 -9.99 -5.83
N ALA A 4 -7.78 -11.10 -5.12
CA ALA A 4 -6.88 -11.50 -4.03
C ALA A 4 -5.48 -11.85 -4.55
N ASN A 5 -5.37 -12.37 -5.78
CA ASN A 5 -4.08 -12.58 -6.45
C ASN A 5 -3.50 -11.24 -6.92
N PHE A 6 -4.35 -10.39 -7.54
CA PHE A 6 -3.93 -9.07 -8.02
C PHE A 6 -3.37 -8.20 -6.90
N GLN A 7 -4.02 -8.17 -5.74
CA GLN A 7 -3.56 -7.41 -4.56
C GLN A 7 -2.18 -7.85 -4.05
N ARG A 8 -1.76 -9.09 -4.28
CA ARG A 8 -0.43 -9.60 -3.89
C ARG A 8 0.66 -9.16 -4.85
N ASN A 9 0.35 -9.12 -6.15
CA ASN A 9 1.34 -8.98 -7.21
C ASN A 9 1.39 -7.58 -7.85
N VAL A 10 0.35 -6.77 -7.66
CA VAL A 10 0.22 -5.46 -8.32
C VAL A 10 0.43 -4.31 -7.33
N ARG A 11 1.24 -3.34 -7.75
CA ARG A 11 1.36 -2.01 -7.13
C ARG A 11 1.23 -0.96 -8.21
N HIS A 12 0.09 -0.27 -8.23
CA HIS A 12 -0.26 0.71 -9.26
C HIS A 12 -0.63 2.06 -8.63
N TRP A 13 -0.37 3.17 -9.32
CA TRP A 13 -0.67 4.52 -8.81
C TRP A 13 -2.17 4.75 -8.54
N ARG A 14 -3.07 4.09 -9.28
CA ARG A 14 -4.53 4.15 -8.99
C ARG A 14 -4.93 3.48 -7.68
N MET A 15 -4.04 2.69 -7.07
CA MET A 15 -4.24 2.17 -5.72
C MET A 15 -3.82 3.18 -4.66
N HIS A 16 -3.19 4.32 -5.02
CA HIS A 16 -2.78 5.33 -4.05
C HIS A 16 -4.01 5.99 -3.43
N LYS A 17 -4.11 5.90 -2.11
CA LYS A 17 -5.15 6.56 -1.34
C LYS A 17 -4.52 7.36 -0.22
N ARG A 18 -5.15 8.48 0.08
CA ARG A 18 -4.74 9.38 1.15
C ARG A 18 -5.80 9.37 2.23
N VAL A 19 -5.35 9.34 3.49
CA VAL A 19 -6.24 9.47 4.65
C VAL A 19 -5.61 10.43 5.66
N SER A 20 -6.42 11.31 6.21
CA SER A 20 -6.07 12.13 7.36
C SER A 20 -6.55 11.45 8.65
N SER A 21 -5.70 11.44 9.68
CA SER A 21 -6.03 10.86 10.98
C SER A 21 -5.37 11.62 12.12
N ASN A 22 -5.98 11.55 13.30
CA ASN A 22 -5.43 12.13 14.52
C ASN A 22 -4.61 11.07 15.27
N LEU A 23 -3.38 11.42 15.61
CA LEU A 23 -2.50 10.62 16.45
C LEU A 23 -2.57 11.13 17.88
N GLU A 24 -3.21 10.35 18.74
CA GLU A 24 -3.45 10.69 20.15
C GLU A 24 -2.87 9.68 21.12
N THR A 25 -2.68 8.44 20.66
CA THR A 25 -2.13 7.35 21.46
C THR A 25 -1.03 6.62 20.69
N GLU A 26 -0.33 5.70 21.35
CA GLU A 26 0.70 4.87 20.73
C GLU A 26 0.17 4.03 19.56
N PHE A 27 -1.08 3.58 19.62
CA PHE A 27 -1.67 2.70 18.62
C PHE A 27 -2.81 3.40 17.89
N SER A 28 -2.75 3.41 16.56
CA SER A 28 -3.80 3.94 15.70
C SER A 28 -4.30 2.84 14.77
N ALA A 29 -5.62 2.77 14.57
CA ALA A 29 -6.19 1.81 13.63
C ALA A 29 -5.69 2.04 12.20
N VAL A 30 -5.42 0.95 11.49
CA VAL A 30 -5.07 0.97 10.07
C VAL A 30 -6.36 1.00 9.23
N PRO A 31 -6.40 1.72 8.09
CA PRO A 31 -7.54 1.66 7.17
C PRO A 31 -7.86 0.23 6.73
N SER A 32 -9.15 -0.12 6.61
CA SER A 32 -9.59 -1.48 6.26
C SER A 32 -9.10 -1.96 4.89
N ASP A 33 -8.88 -1.01 3.98
CA ASP A 33 -8.35 -1.22 2.64
C ASP A 33 -6.83 -1.02 2.55
N TYR A 34 -6.10 -0.90 3.65
CA TYR A 34 -4.65 -0.78 3.62
C TYR A 34 -3.95 -2.04 3.08
N LEU A 35 -2.90 -1.83 2.27
CA LEU A 35 -1.93 -2.84 1.88
C LEU A 35 -0.51 -2.47 2.34
N GLU A 36 -0.07 -1.25 2.04
CA GLU A 36 1.32 -0.84 2.24
C GLU A 36 1.44 0.68 2.34
N ALA A 37 2.25 1.18 3.27
CA ALA A 37 2.47 2.60 3.46
C ALA A 37 3.49 3.12 2.43
N ILE A 38 3.18 4.25 1.79
CA ILE A 38 4.08 4.93 0.85
C ILE A 38 4.78 6.09 1.56
N ARG A 39 4.00 6.92 2.26
CA ARG A 39 4.52 8.07 3.00
C ARG A 39 3.56 8.43 4.12
N TRP A 40 4.09 8.69 5.30
CA TRP A 40 3.32 9.23 6.41
C TRP A 40 4.00 10.48 6.95
N HIS A 41 3.23 11.51 7.24
CA HIS A 41 3.74 12.73 7.85
C HIS A 41 2.69 13.37 8.76
N VAL A 42 3.17 14.05 9.80
CA VAL A 42 2.37 14.94 10.64
C VAL A 42 2.22 16.28 9.93
N THR A 43 0.98 16.73 9.76
CA THR A 43 0.63 18.02 9.16
C THR A 43 0.57 19.15 10.18
N THR A 44 0.42 18.84 11.47
CA THR A 44 0.51 19.82 12.56
C THR A 44 1.89 20.49 12.57
N ALA A 45 1.91 21.81 12.71
CA ALA A 45 3.14 22.59 12.64
C ALA A 45 4.09 22.31 13.82
N PRO A 46 5.41 22.21 13.59
CA PRO A 46 6.09 22.23 12.27
C PRO A 46 5.99 20.88 11.54
N PRO A 47 5.59 20.75 10.26
CA PRO A 47 5.38 19.45 9.61
C PRO A 47 6.59 18.51 9.71
N SER A 48 6.36 17.23 10.00
CA SER A 48 7.41 16.22 10.16
C SER A 48 7.05 14.92 9.47
N VAL A 49 8.03 14.23 8.88
CA VAL A 49 7.82 12.90 8.33
C VAL A 49 7.81 11.88 9.48
N ILE A 50 6.98 10.86 9.35
CA ILE A 50 7.01 9.68 10.23
C ILE A 50 7.65 8.56 9.40
N GLU A 51 8.82 8.11 9.83
CA GLU A 51 9.62 7.10 9.14
C GLU A 51 9.25 5.70 9.61
N TYR A 52 9.32 4.74 8.71
CA TYR A 52 9.12 3.34 9.09
C TYR A 52 10.32 2.87 9.91
N ALA A 53 10.05 2.29 11.08
CA ALA A 53 11.02 1.59 11.89
C ALA A 53 10.47 0.20 12.25
N SER A 54 11.38 -0.76 12.40
CA SER A 54 11.00 -2.08 12.89
C SER A 54 10.48 -2.00 14.34
N PRO A 55 9.62 -2.94 14.78
CA PRO A 55 9.16 -2.98 16.17
C PRO A 55 10.32 -3.04 17.18
N VAL A 56 11.44 -3.67 16.81
CA VAL A 56 12.66 -3.76 17.64
C VAL A 56 13.32 -2.40 17.80
N GLU A 57 13.42 -1.61 16.72
CA GLU A 57 13.97 -0.25 16.79
C GLU A 57 13.11 0.66 17.65
N ILE A 58 11.79 0.53 17.58
CA ILE A 58 10.87 1.27 18.46
C ILE A 58 11.09 0.87 19.92
N MET A 59 11.24 -0.42 20.23
CA MET A 59 11.54 -0.88 21.59
C MET A 59 12.88 -0.36 22.12
N ASN A 60 13.91 -0.35 21.27
CA ASN A 60 15.22 0.21 21.63
C ASN A 60 15.13 1.72 21.87
N ALA A 61 14.39 2.44 21.02
CA ALA A 61 14.18 3.87 21.17
C ALA A 61 13.41 4.21 22.45
N LYS A 62 12.39 3.42 22.80
CA LYS A 62 11.65 3.50 24.06
C LYS A 62 12.57 3.31 25.27
N THR A 63 13.40 2.28 25.24
CA THR A 63 14.34 1.96 26.33
C THR A 63 15.37 3.08 26.51
N ALA A 64 15.89 3.64 25.41
CA ALA A 64 16.89 4.70 25.44
C ALA A 64 16.33 6.06 25.94
N SER A 65 15.06 6.36 25.67
CA SER A 65 14.42 7.64 26.03
C SER A 65 13.64 7.61 27.35
N GLY A 66 13.48 6.44 27.96
CA GLY A 66 12.57 6.24 29.09
C GLY A 66 11.08 6.36 28.73
N ASP A 67 10.73 6.04 27.48
CA ASP A 67 9.37 6.14 26.92
C ASP A 67 8.75 7.55 27.09
N THR A 68 9.58 8.58 26.93
CA THR A 68 9.14 9.97 27.06
C THR A 68 8.17 10.32 25.92
N ALA A 69 6.96 10.77 26.28
CA ALA A 69 5.98 11.22 25.32
C ALA A 69 6.49 12.43 24.52
N GLY A 70 6.14 12.49 23.24
CA GLY A 70 6.61 13.52 22.34
C GLY A 70 5.89 13.49 21.01
N ARG A 71 6.52 14.09 20.01
CA ARG A 71 6.00 14.11 18.65
C ARG A 71 6.38 12.83 17.90
N PRO A 72 5.44 12.12 17.27
CA PRO A 72 5.74 10.93 16.48
C PRO A 72 6.73 11.19 15.35
N THR A 73 7.77 10.38 15.28
CA THR A 73 8.78 10.38 14.22
C THR A 73 8.96 9.02 13.58
N LEU A 74 8.61 7.95 14.28
CA LEU A 74 8.71 6.57 13.83
C LEU A 74 7.33 5.92 13.82
N PHE A 75 7.11 5.00 12.90
CA PHE A 75 5.97 4.09 12.93
C PHE A 75 6.37 2.67 12.57
N SER A 76 5.64 1.71 13.12
CA SER A 76 5.65 0.33 12.67
C SER A 76 4.22 -0.16 12.46
N VAL A 77 4.07 -1.28 11.75
CA VAL A 77 2.78 -1.94 11.57
C VAL A 77 2.78 -3.18 12.44
N VAL A 78 1.87 -3.24 13.42
CA VAL A 78 1.71 -4.37 14.34
C VAL A 78 0.26 -4.82 14.28
N ASN A 79 0.03 -6.07 13.91
CA ASN A 79 -1.32 -6.64 13.69
C ASN A 79 -2.15 -5.87 12.65
N SER A 80 -3.09 -5.04 13.11
CA SER A 80 -3.97 -4.19 12.29
C SER A 80 -3.94 -2.74 12.79
N GLU A 81 -2.85 -2.38 13.46
CA GLU A 81 -2.64 -1.07 14.07
C GLU A 81 -1.27 -0.54 13.67
N PHE A 82 -1.20 0.77 13.51
CA PHE A 82 0.06 1.49 13.44
C PHE A 82 0.52 1.79 14.86
N GLN A 83 1.69 1.29 15.21
CA GLN A 83 2.38 1.72 16.41
C GLN A 83 3.22 2.94 16.05
N VAL A 84 2.98 4.07 16.70
CA VAL A 84 3.77 5.29 16.51
C VAL A 84 4.65 5.56 17.71
N TYR A 85 5.82 6.13 17.46
CA TYR A 85 6.76 6.49 18.50
C TYR A 85 7.51 7.79 18.15
N PRO A 86 7.84 8.67 19.11
CA PRO A 86 7.36 8.75 20.50
C PRO A 86 5.85 8.71 20.65
N THR A 87 5.36 8.23 21.81
CA THR A 87 3.94 8.29 22.14
C THR A 87 3.47 9.75 22.09
N PRO A 88 2.41 10.09 21.34
CA PRO A 88 1.93 11.46 21.22
C PRO A 88 1.74 12.14 22.59
N ASN A 89 2.36 13.29 22.81
CA ASN A 89 2.13 14.12 24.00
C ASN A 89 0.91 15.05 23.86
N GLN A 90 0.39 15.19 22.64
CA GLN A 90 -0.82 15.93 22.28
C GLN A 90 -1.39 15.34 21.00
N THR A 91 -2.61 15.72 20.63
CA THR A 91 -3.20 15.32 19.35
C THR A 91 -2.41 15.91 18.17
N TYR A 92 -1.90 15.04 17.31
CA TYR A 92 -1.22 15.44 16.06
C TYR A 92 -2.06 15.01 14.85
N THR A 93 -2.40 15.97 13.99
CA THR A 93 -3.00 15.67 12.68
C THR A 93 -1.93 15.08 11.75
N SER A 94 -2.21 13.94 11.15
CA SER A 94 -1.31 13.25 10.24
C SER A 94 -1.99 12.90 8.93
N GLU A 95 -1.20 12.76 7.87
CA GLU A 95 -1.66 12.35 6.55
C GLU A 95 -0.82 11.16 6.06
N LEU A 96 -1.51 10.04 5.82
CA LEU A 96 -0.94 8.81 5.30
C LEU A 96 -1.31 8.65 3.83
N LEU A 97 -0.29 8.46 3.00
CA LEU A 97 -0.38 7.98 1.62
C LEU A 97 -0.03 6.48 1.61
N TYR A 98 -0.91 5.65 1.09
CA TYR A 98 -0.78 4.20 1.10
C TYR A 98 -1.34 3.56 -0.17
N TYR A 99 -0.94 2.32 -0.44
CA TYR A 99 -1.59 1.44 -1.39
C TYR A 99 -2.86 0.87 -0.77
N SER A 100 -4.00 1.14 -1.39
CA SER A 100 -5.29 0.59 -1.03
C SER A 100 -5.59 -0.70 -1.80
N LYS A 101 -6.37 -1.60 -1.19
CA LYS A 101 -6.88 -2.83 -1.79
C LYS A 101 -7.72 -2.49 -3.02
N ILE A 102 -7.57 -3.30 -4.06
CA ILE A 102 -8.44 -3.23 -5.25
C ILE A 102 -9.88 -3.56 -4.80
N PRO A 103 -10.88 -2.71 -5.09
CA PRO A 103 -12.27 -3.00 -4.75
C PRO A 103 -12.71 -4.35 -5.34
N ILE A 104 -13.17 -5.26 -4.49
CA ILE A 104 -13.58 -6.61 -4.90
C ILE A 104 -14.89 -6.50 -5.68
N LEU A 105 -14.98 -7.21 -6.80
CA LEU A 105 -16.22 -7.28 -7.56
C LEU A 105 -17.29 -8.06 -6.80
N SER A 106 -18.52 -7.59 -6.84
CA SER A 106 -19.69 -8.26 -6.25
C SER A 106 -20.95 -7.86 -7.00
N ASP A 107 -22.08 -8.47 -6.66
CA ASP A 107 -23.39 -8.11 -7.23
C ASP A 107 -23.75 -6.62 -7.01
N SER A 108 -23.22 -6.02 -5.94
CA SER A 108 -23.39 -4.59 -5.64
C SER A 108 -22.24 -3.70 -6.11
N ASN A 109 -21.07 -4.28 -6.40
CA ASN A 109 -19.89 -3.59 -6.90
C ASN A 109 -19.44 -4.21 -8.21
N THR A 110 -20.12 -3.84 -9.30
CA THR A 110 -20.00 -4.54 -10.59
C THR A 110 -18.80 -4.10 -11.44
N SER A 111 -18.05 -3.08 -11.02
CA SER A 111 -16.86 -2.59 -11.73
C SER A 111 -15.78 -2.14 -10.76
N ASN A 112 -14.53 -2.13 -11.22
CA ASN A 112 -13.42 -1.47 -10.56
C ASN A 112 -12.43 -0.93 -11.60
N TRP A 113 -11.52 -0.07 -11.16
CA TRP A 113 -10.54 0.57 -12.04
C TRP A 113 -9.67 -0.44 -12.82
N LEU A 114 -9.41 -1.62 -12.23
CA LEU A 114 -8.59 -2.65 -12.87
C LEU A 114 -9.35 -3.30 -14.02
N LEU A 115 -10.65 -3.56 -13.83
CA LEU A 115 -11.51 -4.13 -14.86
C LEU A 115 -11.72 -3.16 -16.03
N GLU A 116 -11.83 -1.86 -15.74
CA GLU A 116 -12.01 -0.82 -16.76
C GLU A 116 -10.76 -0.60 -17.62
N ASP A 117 -9.58 -0.52 -16.99
CA ASP A 117 -8.32 -0.23 -17.69
C ASP A 117 -7.63 -1.48 -18.26
N HIS A 118 -7.76 -2.62 -17.57
CA HIS A 118 -7.06 -3.88 -17.87
C HIS A 118 -7.99 -5.11 -17.75
N PRO A 119 -9.05 -5.20 -18.58
CA PRO A 119 -9.99 -6.32 -18.55
C PRO A 119 -9.36 -7.68 -18.90
N ASP A 120 -8.25 -7.66 -19.63
CA ASP A 120 -7.44 -8.81 -20.01
C ASP A 120 -6.89 -9.57 -18.79
N LEU A 121 -6.54 -8.87 -17.71
CA LEU A 121 -6.09 -9.52 -16.46
C LEU A 121 -7.17 -10.41 -15.84
N TYR A 122 -8.42 -9.95 -15.79
CA TYR A 122 -9.53 -10.75 -15.30
C TYR A 122 -9.82 -11.95 -16.21
N LEU A 123 -9.72 -11.73 -17.53
CA LEU A 123 -9.89 -12.80 -18.51
C LEU A 123 -8.84 -13.90 -18.33
N TYR A 124 -7.55 -13.55 -18.31
CA TYR A 124 -6.47 -14.53 -18.19
C TYR A 124 -6.49 -15.25 -16.84
N ALA A 125 -6.76 -14.53 -15.74
CA ALA A 125 -6.91 -15.17 -14.42
C ALA A 125 -8.08 -16.17 -14.39
N SER A 126 -9.19 -15.85 -15.06
CA SER A 126 -10.36 -16.76 -15.16
C SER A 126 -10.07 -17.98 -16.04
N LEU A 127 -9.36 -17.79 -17.15
CA LEU A 127 -8.92 -18.88 -18.03
C LEU A 127 -7.93 -19.82 -17.34
N GLN A 128 -6.98 -19.26 -16.59
CA GLN A 128 -6.03 -20.04 -15.80
C GLN A 128 -6.75 -20.86 -14.70
N ALA A 129 -7.72 -20.25 -14.00
CA ALA A 129 -8.49 -20.94 -12.97
C ALA A 129 -9.44 -22.03 -13.52
N SER A 130 -9.94 -21.87 -14.74
CA SER A 130 -10.85 -22.84 -15.38
C SER A 130 -10.14 -23.95 -16.15
N ALA A 131 -8.88 -23.76 -16.58
CA ALA A 131 -8.14 -24.72 -17.37
C ALA A 131 -8.05 -26.14 -16.76
N PRO A 132 -7.79 -26.32 -15.44
CA PRO A 132 -7.78 -27.66 -14.83
C PRO A 132 -9.15 -28.35 -14.89
N TYR A 133 -10.23 -27.59 -14.76
CA TYR A 133 -11.59 -28.13 -14.83
C TYR A 133 -11.96 -28.56 -16.25
N LEU A 134 -11.45 -27.85 -17.26
CA LEU A 134 -11.66 -28.16 -18.67
C LEU A 134 -10.68 -29.20 -19.24
N MET A 135 -9.79 -29.75 -18.40
CA MET A 135 -8.72 -30.67 -18.80
C MET A 135 -7.81 -30.08 -19.90
N GLN A 136 -7.58 -28.76 -19.86
CA GLN A 136 -6.73 -28.03 -20.80
C GLN A 136 -5.39 -27.67 -20.16
N ASP A 137 -4.75 -28.63 -19.50
CA ASP A 137 -3.54 -28.41 -18.71
C ASP A 137 -2.38 -27.84 -19.55
N GLU A 138 -2.30 -28.22 -20.82
CA GLU A 138 -1.30 -27.70 -21.77
C GLU A 138 -1.40 -26.18 -21.98
N ARG A 139 -2.59 -25.59 -21.78
CA ARG A 139 -2.82 -24.14 -21.95
C ARG A 139 -2.56 -23.33 -20.69
N ILE A 140 -2.39 -23.98 -19.53
CA ILE A 140 -2.11 -23.27 -18.26
C ILE A 140 -0.84 -22.44 -18.39
N THR A 141 0.20 -22.99 -19.02
CA THR A 141 1.46 -22.28 -19.25
C THR A 141 1.25 -21.04 -20.11
N LEU A 142 0.53 -21.18 -21.23
CA LEU A 142 0.22 -20.06 -22.13
C LEU A 142 -0.56 -18.94 -21.40
N TRP A 143 -1.60 -19.30 -20.64
CA TRP A 143 -2.39 -18.31 -19.90
C TRP A 143 -1.59 -17.62 -18.81
N ASN A 144 -0.70 -18.35 -18.14
CA ASN A 144 0.20 -17.77 -17.14
C ASN A 144 1.19 -16.79 -17.78
N GLU A 145 1.75 -17.11 -18.95
CA GLU A 145 2.65 -16.21 -19.69
C GLU A 145 1.93 -14.91 -20.10
N LEU A 146 0.73 -15.01 -20.67
CA LEU A 146 -0.09 -13.85 -21.02
C LEU A 146 -0.48 -13.01 -19.80
N TYR A 147 -0.85 -13.67 -18.70
CA TYR A 147 -1.14 -13.03 -17.44
C TYR A 147 0.07 -12.25 -16.90
N LEU A 148 1.25 -12.88 -16.86
CA LEU A 148 2.48 -12.24 -16.40
C LEU A 148 2.83 -11.04 -17.28
N SER A 149 2.75 -11.15 -18.61
CA SER A 149 2.99 -10.03 -19.52
C SER A 149 2.03 -8.86 -19.27
N ALA A 150 0.73 -9.14 -19.13
CA ALA A 150 -0.28 -8.11 -18.81
C ALA A 150 0.00 -7.43 -17.46
N THR A 151 0.38 -8.19 -16.42
CA THR A 151 0.72 -7.60 -15.11
C THR A 151 1.97 -6.71 -15.19
N GLN A 152 2.99 -7.12 -15.94
CA GLN A 152 4.20 -6.31 -16.13
C GLN A 152 3.90 -5.00 -16.87
N ASN A 153 3.07 -5.06 -17.93
CA ASN A 153 2.64 -3.86 -18.65
C ASN A 153 1.89 -2.88 -17.75
N LEU A 154 1.02 -3.40 -16.86
CA LEU A 154 0.32 -2.58 -15.88
C LEU A 154 1.28 -1.92 -14.88
N ILE A 155 2.28 -2.65 -14.38
CA ILE A 155 3.27 -2.07 -13.45
C ILE A 155 4.11 -1.00 -14.18
N ALA A 156 4.56 -1.28 -15.41
CA ALA A 156 5.33 -0.35 -16.22
C ALA A 156 4.56 0.93 -16.59
N SER A 157 3.24 0.82 -16.85
CA SER A 157 2.40 1.99 -17.09
C SER A 157 2.32 2.88 -15.85
N SER A 158 2.29 2.29 -14.66
CA SER A 158 2.35 3.04 -13.40
C SER A 158 3.67 3.76 -13.19
N GLU A 159 4.79 3.12 -13.50
CA GLU A 159 6.11 3.73 -13.37
C GLU A 159 6.28 4.90 -14.33
N THR A 160 5.79 4.74 -15.56
CA THR A 160 5.78 5.78 -16.58
C THR A 160 4.90 6.97 -16.15
N ALA A 161 3.69 6.70 -15.66
CA ALA A 161 2.79 7.73 -15.16
C ALA A 161 3.44 8.55 -14.02
N ARG A 162 4.15 7.89 -13.10
CA ARG A 162 4.83 8.54 -11.97
C ARG A 162 6.08 9.33 -12.37
N SER A 163 6.85 8.82 -13.34
CA SER A 163 8.12 9.42 -13.78
C SER A 163 7.94 10.51 -14.84
N SER A 164 6.74 10.68 -15.40
CA SER A 164 6.43 11.72 -16.39
C SER A 164 6.54 13.17 -15.86
N GLY A 165 6.64 13.36 -14.53
CA GLY A 165 6.91 14.66 -13.91
C GLY A 165 8.40 14.92 -13.69
N SER A 166 8.84 16.19 -13.79
CA SER A 166 10.23 16.57 -13.50
C SER A 166 10.64 16.20 -12.07
N LEU A 167 11.47 15.16 -11.93
CA LEU A 167 12.06 14.75 -10.67
C LEU A 167 13.19 15.73 -10.30
N ARG A 168 12.94 16.60 -9.32
CA ARG A 168 14.00 17.41 -8.70
C ARG A 168 14.71 16.59 -7.63
N MET A 169 15.94 16.16 -7.92
CA MET A 169 16.82 15.52 -6.95
C MET A 169 17.13 16.50 -5.82
N ARG A 170 16.71 16.19 -4.59
CA ARG A 170 17.10 16.97 -3.40
C ARG A 170 18.42 16.42 -2.88
N VAL A 171 19.53 17.04 -3.24
CA VAL A 171 20.83 16.78 -2.60
C VAL A 171 20.73 17.29 -1.17
N THR A 172 20.82 16.37 -0.21
CA THR A 172 20.94 16.72 1.21
C THR A 172 22.44 16.72 1.51
N THR A 173 23.05 17.90 1.56
CA THR A 173 24.43 18.07 1.98
C THR A 173 24.48 17.91 3.49
N TYR A 174 25.29 16.96 3.99
CA TYR A 174 25.62 16.80 5.40
C TYR A 174 26.70 17.80 5.82
#